data_AF-A0A1S3D9G1-F1
#
_entry.id   AF-A0A1S3D9G1-F1
#
_cell.length_a   1.000
_cell.length_b   1.000
_cell.length_c   1.000
_cell.angle_alpha   90.00
_cell.angle_beta   90.00
_cell.angle_gamma   90.00
#
_symmetry.space_group_name_H-M   'P 1'
#
loop_
_entity.id
_entity.type
_entity.pdbx_description
1 polymer ?
#
loop_
_entity_poly.entity_id
_entity_poly.type
_entity_poly.pdbx_seq_one_letter_code
_entity_poly.pdbx_strand_id
1 'polypeptide(L)'
;MVSGSLKIPVIWEANVADNTKMPVILFSHGFGASRFICSTLCYELASQGFLVASVEHRDTSACASYYYESEEACAQDKKTWVYHEYMDLSNMGPEHYNVRNKQIKLRRTECINALNVLEEINNGTAHNILPCKLSLSQFKVRVLRVVL
;
A
#
# COMPACT_ATOMS: atom_id res chain seq x y z
N MET A 1 12.65 0.70 11.30
CA MET A 1 11.69 0.18 12.30
C MET A 1 11.17 1.35 13.11
N VAL A 2 9.88 1.66 13.03
CA VAL A 2 9.23 2.49 14.06
C VAL A 2 8.66 1.51 15.07
N SER A 3 9.31 1.40 16.22
CA SER A 3 8.79 0.71 17.40
C SER A 3 8.12 1.76 18.30
N GLY A 4 6.89 1.53 18.75
CA GLY A 4 6.25 2.33 19.80
C GLY A 4 4.89 2.93 19.46
N SER A 5 4.45 3.87 20.32
CA SER A 5 3.18 4.60 20.29
C SER A 5 3.24 5.88 19.45
N LEU A 6 4.00 5.87 18.35
CA LEU A 6 4.09 7.03 17.46
C LEU A 6 2.77 7.20 16.69
N LYS A 7 2.20 8.39 16.75
CA LYS A 7 0.99 8.77 16.01
C LYS A 7 1.34 9.77 14.93
N ILE A 8 0.57 9.76 13.85
CA ILE A 8 0.59 10.77 12.79
C ILE A 8 -0.69 11.60 12.89
N PRO A 9 -0.71 12.86 12.38
CA PRO A 9 -1.86 13.77 12.47
C PRO A 9 -2.97 13.40 11.48
N VAL A 10 -3.51 12.18 11.59
CA VAL A 10 -4.66 11.71 10.81
C VAL A 10 -5.70 11.08 11.74
N ILE A 11 -6.97 11.16 11.36
CA ILE A 11 -8.05 10.52 12.10
C ILE A 11 -8.21 9.09 11.57
N TRP A 12 -7.95 8.12 12.44
CA TRP A 12 -8.09 6.70 12.12
C TRP A 12 -9.57 6.33 11.86
N GLU A 13 -9.84 5.66 10.74
CA GLU A 13 -11.18 5.17 10.34
C GLU A 13 -12.29 6.26 10.33
N ALA A 14 -11.92 7.52 10.10
CA ALA A 14 -12.90 8.58 9.90
C ALA A 14 -13.72 8.35 8.62
N ASN A 15 -14.97 8.80 8.64
CA ASN A 15 -15.78 8.84 7.42
C ASN A 15 -15.10 9.70 6.36
N VAL A 16 -15.21 9.26 5.11
CA VAL A 16 -14.70 10.00 3.96
C VAL A 16 -15.52 11.28 3.81
N ALA A 17 -14.86 12.44 3.72
CA ALA A 17 -15.50 13.76 3.59
C ALA A 17 -16.63 13.75 2.54
N ASP A 18 -17.73 14.46 2.73
CA ASP A 18 -18.92 14.28 1.87
C ASP A 18 -18.71 14.74 0.41
N ASN A 19 -19.40 14.05 -0.51
CA ASN A 19 -19.69 14.44 -1.90
C ASN A 19 -18.53 14.94 -2.79
N THR A 20 -17.28 14.65 -2.42
CA THR A 20 -16.12 15.06 -3.22
C THR A 20 -15.53 13.85 -3.94
N LYS A 21 -15.38 13.99 -5.26
CA LYS A 21 -14.58 13.08 -6.08
C LYS A 21 -13.10 13.41 -5.88
N MET A 22 -12.29 12.41 -5.57
CA MET A 22 -10.90 12.60 -5.15
C MET A 22 -9.95 12.12 -6.25
N PRO A 23 -9.05 12.98 -6.77
CA PRO A 23 -7.92 12.52 -7.57
C PRO A 23 -7.06 11.53 -6.79
N VAL A 24 -6.67 10.45 -7.43
CA VAL A 24 -5.83 9.42 -6.81
C VAL A 24 -4.35 9.69 -7.03
N ILE A 25 -3.55 9.49 -5.98
CA ILE A 25 -2.10 9.34 -6.06
C ILE A 25 -1.74 7.95 -5.56
N LEU A 26 -1.04 7.18 -6.39
CA LEU A 26 -0.45 5.91 -5.98
C LEU A 26 0.98 6.16 -5.49
N PHE A 27 1.28 5.80 -4.24
CA PHE A 27 2.59 5.95 -3.65
C PHE A 27 3.31 4.60 -3.55
N SER A 28 4.59 4.59 -3.92
CA SER A 28 5.44 3.40 -4.03
C SER A 28 6.72 3.64 -3.23
N HIS A 29 6.90 2.94 -2.10
CA HIS A 29 7.95 3.24 -1.11
C HIS A 29 9.36 2.79 -1.55
N GLY A 30 10.43 3.40 -1.02
CA GLY A 30 11.81 2.98 -1.33
C GLY A 30 12.20 1.58 -0.81
N PHE A 31 13.41 1.13 -1.16
CA PHE A 31 14.02 -0.10 -0.62
C PHE A 31 14.23 0.01 0.90
N GLY A 32 14.00 -1.08 1.63
CA GLY A 32 14.07 -1.14 3.09
C GLY A 32 12.98 -0.34 3.81
N ALA A 33 11.96 0.15 3.11
CA ALA A 33 10.89 0.97 3.67
C ALA A 33 9.56 0.20 3.80
N SER A 34 8.46 0.89 4.08
CA SER A 34 7.12 0.29 4.11
C SER A 34 6.03 1.30 3.73
N ARG A 35 4.77 0.86 3.62
CA ARG A 35 3.60 1.72 3.32
C ARG A 35 3.40 2.90 4.27
N PHE A 36 4.03 2.88 5.45
CA PHE A 36 3.91 3.92 6.47
C PHE A 36 5.01 5.00 6.41
N ILE A 37 6.09 4.77 5.65
CA ILE A 37 7.30 5.59 5.72
C ILE A 37 7.08 7.05 5.31
N CYS A 38 6.20 7.28 4.33
CA CYS A 38 5.91 8.61 3.78
C CYS A 38 4.57 9.17 4.27
N SER A 39 4.16 8.81 5.48
CA SER A 39 2.91 9.28 6.08
C SER A 39 2.76 10.81 6.03
N THR A 40 3.83 11.58 6.24
CA THR A 40 3.82 13.06 6.10
C THR A 40 3.36 13.52 4.73
N LEU A 41 4.00 13.04 3.68
CA LEU A 41 3.60 13.35 2.31
C LEU A 41 2.16 12.89 2.03
N CYS A 42 1.78 11.70 2.51
CA CYS A 42 0.45 11.16 2.31
C CYS A 42 -0.64 12.03 2.94
N TYR A 43 -0.48 12.48 4.20
CA TYR A 43 -1.50 13.31 4.85
C TYR A 43 -1.49 14.75 4.34
N GLU A 44 -0.33 15.28 3.90
CA GLU A 44 -0.27 16.58 3.24
C GLU A 44 -1.06 16.57 1.93
N LEU A 45 -0.85 15.58 1.07
CA LEU A 45 -1.63 15.41 -0.16
C LEU A 45 -3.12 15.16 0.13
N ALA A 46 -3.43 14.34 1.14
CA ALA A 46 -4.82 14.11 1.54
C ALA A 46 -5.52 15.40 2.02
N SER A 47 -4.81 16.29 2.72
CA SER A 47 -5.33 17.60 3.12
C SER A 47 -5.68 18.51 1.94
N GLN A 48 -5.08 18.27 0.77
CA GLN A 48 -5.34 18.97 -0.48
C GLN A 48 -6.43 18.29 -1.33
N GLY A 49 -7.14 17.28 -0.80
CA GLY A 49 -8.26 16.62 -1.47
C GLY A 49 -7.90 15.39 -2.30
N PHE A 50 -6.67 14.88 -2.19
CA PHE A 50 -6.26 13.65 -2.89
C PHE A 50 -6.59 12.39 -2.08
N LEU A 51 -6.94 11.31 -2.78
CA LEU A 51 -6.91 9.96 -2.23
C LEU A 51 -5.52 9.36 -2.45
N VAL A 52 -4.74 9.19 -1.39
CA VAL A 52 -3.38 8.63 -1.47
C VAL A 52 -3.40 7.14 -1.12
N ALA A 53 -3.08 6.29 -2.09
CA ALA A 53 -2.95 4.85 -1.92
C ALA A 53 -1.47 4.47 -1.82
N SER A 54 -0.98 4.24 -0.60
CA SER A 54 0.39 3.81 -0.31
C SER A 54 0.50 2.29 -0.35
N VAL A 55 1.18 1.75 -1.37
CA VAL A 55 1.29 0.31 -1.61
C VAL A 55 2.40 -0.29 -0.77
N GLU A 56 2.14 -1.41 -0.08
CA GLU A 56 3.16 -2.24 0.54
C GLU A 56 3.64 -3.29 -0.46
N HIS A 57 4.89 -3.18 -0.91
CA HIS A 57 5.46 -4.12 -1.88
C HIS A 57 5.87 -5.44 -1.21
N ARG A 58 5.63 -6.56 -1.89
CA ARG A 58 5.96 -7.93 -1.44
C ARG A 58 7.08 -8.55 -2.28
N ASP A 59 7.84 -7.72 -2.97
CA ASP A 59 9.01 -8.06 -3.78
C ASP A 59 10.29 -8.21 -2.96
N THR A 60 10.19 -8.51 -1.66
CA THR A 60 11.32 -8.54 -0.70
C THR A 60 12.09 -7.21 -0.55
N SER A 61 11.59 -6.11 -1.13
CA SER A 61 12.18 -4.77 -0.97
C SER A 61 11.73 -4.03 0.29
N ALA A 62 10.57 -4.36 0.86
CA ALA A 62 10.08 -3.75 2.10
C ALA A 62 10.87 -4.24 3.32
N CYS A 63 10.95 -3.44 4.39
CA CYS A 63 11.60 -3.87 5.63
C CYS A 63 10.91 -5.10 6.25
N ALA A 64 9.58 -5.14 6.15
CA ALA A 64 8.74 -6.27 6.48
C ALA A 64 7.36 -6.06 5.84
N SER A 65 6.79 -7.12 5.28
CA SER A 65 5.41 -7.16 4.79
C SER A 65 4.78 -8.50 5.21
N TYR A 66 3.48 -8.65 5.03
CA TYR A 66 2.80 -9.92 5.30
C TYR A 66 1.61 -10.13 4.38
N TYR A 67 1.14 -11.37 4.34
CA TYR A 67 -0.13 -11.78 3.76
C TYR A 67 -0.75 -12.91 4.59
N TYR A 68 -1.99 -13.29 4.27
CA TYR A 68 -2.64 -14.48 4.81
C TYR A 68 -2.72 -15.52 3.69
N GLU A 69 -2.32 -16.76 3.97
CA GLU A 69 -2.32 -17.86 2.99
C GLU A 69 -3.73 -18.35 2.63
N SER A 70 -4.70 -18.15 3.52
CA SER A 70 -6.10 -18.52 3.33
C SER A 70 -7.04 -17.64 4.15
N GLU A 71 -8.35 -17.77 3.93
CA GLU A 71 -9.37 -17.11 4.73
C GLU A 71 -9.33 -17.56 6.20
N GLU A 72 -9.03 -18.83 6.47
CA GLU A 72 -8.86 -19.35 7.84
C GLU A 72 -7.64 -18.75 8.53
N ALA A 73 -6.52 -18.60 7.80
CA ALA A 73 -5.35 -17.92 8.32
C ALA A 73 -5.65 -16.45 8.64
N CYS A 74 -6.45 -15.78 7.80
CA CYS A 74 -6.91 -14.41 8.04
C CYS A 74 -7.80 -14.32 9.29
N ALA A 75 -8.76 -15.24 9.45
CA ALA A 75 -9.65 -15.28 10.60
C ALA A 75 -8.91 -15.51 11.93
N GLN A 76 -7.78 -16.21 11.88
CA GLN A 76 -6.91 -16.49 13.04
C GLN A 76 -5.79 -15.44 13.22
N ASP A 77 -5.73 -14.40 12.38
CA ASP A 77 -4.62 -13.45 12.30
C ASP A 77 -3.23 -14.13 12.16
N LYS A 78 -3.18 -15.29 11.50
CA LYS A 78 -1.96 -16.06 11.23
C LYS A 78 -1.23 -15.48 10.02
N LYS A 79 -0.39 -14.47 10.25
CA LYS A 79 0.39 -13.78 9.21
C LYS A 79 1.53 -14.63 8.67
N THR A 80 1.66 -14.69 7.35
CA THR A 80 2.88 -15.16 6.66
C THR A 80 3.73 -13.94 6.30
N TRP A 81 4.92 -13.87 6.90
CA TRP A 81 5.81 -12.72 6.77
C TRP A 81 6.69 -12.80 5.52
N VAL A 82 6.81 -11.68 4.83
CA VAL A 82 7.75 -11.44 3.74
C VAL A 82 8.80 -10.49 4.28
N TYR A 83 10.01 -10.99 4.48
CA TYR A 83 11.11 -10.22 5.02
C TYR A 83 11.96 -9.57 3.93
N HIS A 84 12.62 -8.50 4.31
CA HIS A 84 13.59 -7.81 3.49
C HIS A 84 14.73 -8.73 3.06
N GLU A 85 14.99 -8.80 1.76
CA GLU A 85 16.16 -9.50 1.24
C GLU A 85 17.35 -8.55 1.20
N TYR A 86 18.31 -8.77 2.11
CA TYR A 86 19.58 -8.06 2.09
C TYR A 86 20.43 -8.59 0.93
N MET A 87 20.99 -7.67 0.16
CA MET A 87 21.94 -8.02 -0.88
C MET A 87 23.36 -7.73 -0.44
N ASP A 88 24.26 -8.62 -0.83
CA ASP A 88 25.69 -8.44 -0.65
C ASP A 88 26.19 -7.27 -1.50
N LEU A 89 26.51 -6.16 -0.83
CA LEU A 89 27.01 -4.93 -1.46
C LEU A 89 28.42 -5.09 -2.01
N SER A 90 29.14 -6.16 -1.65
CA SER A 90 30.46 -6.45 -2.22
C SER A 90 30.37 -7.04 -3.64
N ASN A 91 29.19 -7.50 -4.06
CA ASN A 91 28.94 -8.08 -5.37
C ASN A 91 27.83 -7.33 -6.15
N MET A 92 28.12 -6.08 -6.53
CA MET A 92 27.26 -5.22 -7.38
C MET A 92 27.29 -5.61 -8.86
N GLY A 93 27.54 -6.89 -9.17
CA GLY A 93 27.61 -7.42 -10.53
C GLY A 93 26.23 -7.67 -11.17
N PRO A 94 26.19 -8.42 -12.28
CA PRO A 94 24.95 -8.75 -13.01
C PRO A 94 23.85 -9.37 -12.15
N GLU A 95 24.21 -10.13 -11.10
CA GLU A 95 23.25 -10.72 -10.17
C GLU A 95 22.46 -9.67 -9.38
N HIS A 96 23.11 -8.60 -8.92
CA HIS A 96 22.41 -7.49 -8.25
C HIS A 96 21.38 -6.85 -9.19
N TYR A 97 21.76 -6.62 -10.46
CA TYR A 97 20.82 -6.12 -11.47
C TYR A 97 19.64 -7.08 -11.68
N ASN A 98 19.90 -8.39 -11.77
CA ASN A 98 18.85 -9.39 -11.97
C ASN A 98 17.81 -9.37 -10.84
N VAL A 99 18.25 -9.28 -9.59
CA VAL A 99 17.36 -9.17 -8.42
C VAL A 99 16.56 -7.86 -8.49
N ARG A 100 17.22 -6.71 -8.68
CA ARG A 100 16.53 -5.40 -8.77
C ARG A 100 15.54 -5.33 -9.94
N ASN A 101 15.89 -5.92 -11.07
CA ASN A 101 15.02 -5.98 -12.24
C ASN A 101 13.80 -6.89 -12.01
N LYS A 102 13.95 -8.00 -11.26
CA LYS A 102 12.81 -8.82 -10.83
C LYS A 102 11.91 -8.03 -9.87
N GLN A 103 12.49 -7.33 -8.90
CA GLN A 103 11.78 -6.50 -7.94
C GLN A 103 10.96 -5.40 -8.63
N ILE A 104 11.57 -4.58 -9.49
CA ILE A 104 10.85 -3.49 -10.16
C ILE A 104 9.72 -4.00 -11.08
N LYS A 105 9.89 -5.16 -11.72
CA LYS A 105 8.82 -5.80 -12.50
C LYS A 105 7.65 -6.22 -11.62
N LEU A 106 7.92 -6.80 -10.45
CA LEU A 106 6.89 -7.14 -9.49
C LEU A 106 6.19 -5.89 -8.95
N ARG A 107 6.95 -4.84 -8.60
CA ARG A 107 6.37 -3.55 -8.16
C ARG A 107 5.46 -2.93 -9.20
N ARG A 108 5.83 -2.99 -10.48
CA ARG A 108 4.95 -2.55 -11.58
C ARG A 108 3.64 -3.33 -11.57
N THR A 109 3.69 -4.64 -11.44
CA THR A 109 2.49 -5.50 -11.34
C THR A 109 1.65 -5.16 -10.11
N GLU A 110 2.27 -4.95 -8.95
CA GLU A 110 1.57 -4.55 -7.73
C GLU A 110 0.91 -3.17 -7.84
N CYS A 111 1.56 -2.21 -8.50
CA CYS A 111 0.96 -0.90 -8.78
C CYS A 111 -0.25 -1.00 -9.71
N ILE A 112 -0.17 -1.84 -10.76
CA ILE A 112 -1.31 -2.12 -11.64
C ILE A 112 -2.45 -2.77 -10.85
N ASN A 113 -2.15 -3.75 -10.00
CA ASN A 113 -3.14 -4.41 -9.15
C ASN A 113 -3.78 -3.42 -8.16
N ALA A 114 -3.01 -2.51 -7.59
CA ALA A 114 -3.54 -1.47 -6.71
C ALA A 114 -4.52 -0.54 -7.45
N LEU A 115 -4.23 -0.19 -8.71
CA LEU A 115 -5.15 0.56 -9.55
C LEU A 115 -6.45 -0.22 -9.83
N ASN A 116 -6.35 -1.52 -10.11
CA ASN A 116 -7.54 -2.38 -10.28
C ASN A 116 -8.39 -2.43 -9.00
N VAL A 117 -7.75 -2.56 -7.83
CA VAL A 117 -8.45 -2.52 -6.53
C VAL A 117 -9.12 -1.15 -6.30
N LEU A 118 -8.47 -0.05 -6.70
CA LEU A 118 -9.07 1.28 -6.62
C LEU A 118 -10.29 1.42 -7.55
N GLU A 119 -10.28 0.77 -8.72
CA GLU A 119 -11.44 0.67 -9.61
C GLU A 119 -12.57 -0.16 -8.96
N GLU A 120 -12.23 -1.29 -8.32
CA GLU A 120 -13.20 -2.10 -7.57
C GLU A 120 -13.80 -1.32 -6.38
N ILE A 121 -13.00 -0.54 -5.66
CA ILE A 121 -13.47 0.37 -4.60
C ILE A 121 -14.43 1.41 -5.18
N ASN A 122 -14.07 2.02 -6.32
CA ASN A 122 -14.91 2.99 -7.00
C ASN A 122 -16.25 2.39 -7.46
N ASN A 123 -16.24 1.14 -7.89
CA ASN A 123 -17.43 0.42 -8.34
C ASN A 123 -18.26 -0.13 -7.16
N GLY A 124 -17.68 -0.19 -5.96
CA GLY A 124 -18.30 -0.76 -4.76
C GLY A 124 -18.27 -2.29 -4.73
N THR A 125 -17.29 -2.91 -5.40
CA THR A 125 -17.12 -4.37 -5.48
C THR A 125 -15.91 -4.88 -4.69
N ALA A 126 -15.04 -3.98 -4.22
CA ALA A 126 -13.87 -4.36 -3.42
C ALA A 126 -14.26 -4.89 -2.03
N HIS A 127 -13.49 -5.86 -1.56
CA HIS A 127 -13.62 -6.48 -0.24
C HIS A 127 -12.37 -6.23 0.61
N ASN A 128 -12.54 -5.75 1.84
CA ASN A 128 -11.43 -5.59 2.78
C ASN A 128 -11.30 -6.85 3.64
N ILE A 129 -10.14 -7.50 3.58
CA ILE A 129 -9.83 -8.68 4.41
C ILE A 129 -9.38 -8.30 5.83
N LEU A 130 -8.97 -7.06 6.05
CA LEU A 130 -8.52 -6.59 7.37
C LEU A 130 -9.70 -6.14 8.23
N PRO A 131 -9.67 -6.37 9.55
CA PRO A 131 -10.69 -5.85 10.45
C PRO A 131 -10.67 -4.32 10.41
N CYS A 132 -11.74 -3.73 9.89
CA CYS A 132 -11.85 -2.28 9.72
C CYS A 132 -13.30 -1.81 9.88
N LYS A 133 -13.49 -0.68 10.58
CA LYS A 133 -14.82 -0.06 10.75
C LYS A 133 -15.23 0.80 9.55
N LEU A 134 -14.26 1.28 8.77
CA LEU A 134 -14.51 2.10 7.59
C LEU A 134 -15.15 1.25 6.49
N SER A 135 -16.31 1.66 5.99
CA SER A 135 -16.95 1.00 4.85
C SER A 135 -16.34 1.51 3.53
N LEU A 136 -15.82 0.59 2.71
CA LEU A 136 -15.30 0.92 1.38
C LEU A 136 -16.38 1.50 0.45
N SER A 137 -17.65 1.26 0.72
CA SER A 137 -18.77 1.83 -0.02
C SER A 137 -18.79 3.37 -0.01
N GLN A 138 -18.17 4.00 1.00
CA GLN A 138 -18.04 5.46 1.09
C GLN A 138 -17.24 6.08 -0.06
N PHE A 139 -16.45 5.28 -0.79
CA PHE A 139 -15.65 5.70 -1.95
C PHE A 139 -16.33 5.43 -3.30
N LYS A 140 -17.52 4.83 -3.32
CA LYS A 140 -18.22 4.45 -4.55
C LYS A 140 -18.51 5.69 -5.41
N VAL A 141 -18.13 5.66 -6.70
CA VAL A 141 -18.23 6.76 -7.68
C VAL A 141 -17.41 8.02 -7.31
N ARG A 142 -16.43 7.89 -6.41
CA ARG A 142 -15.67 9.02 -5.87
C ARG A 142 -14.17 8.96 -6.12
N VAL A 143 -13.67 7.91 -6.77
CA VAL A 143 -12.26 7.75 -7.10
C VAL A 143 -12.04 8.28 -8.52
N LEU A 144 -11.29 9.38 -8.67
CA LEU A 144 -10.90 9.92 -9.96
C LEU A 144 -9.55 9.37 -10.37
N ARG A 145 -9.52 8.70 -11.52
CA ARG A 145 -8.27 8.27 -12.13
C ARG A 145 -7.50 9.52 -12.57
N VAL A 146 -6.42 9.83 -11.85
CA VAL A 146 -5.37 10.71 -12.39
C VAL A 146 -4.36 9.79 -13.04
N VAL A 147 -4.28 9.86 -14.36
CA VAL A 147 -3.21 9.21 -15.12
C VAL A 147 -2.03 10.17 -15.09
N LEU A 148 -0.99 9.83 -14.31
CA LEU A 148 0.35 10.40 -14.43
C LEU A 148 1.28 9.35 -15.04
#